data_AF-A0A7C4GSD0-F1
#
_entry.id   AF-A0A7C4GSD0-F1
#
_cell.length_a   1.000
_cell.length_b   1.000
_cell.length_c   1.000
_cell.angle_alpha   90.00
_cell.angle_beta   90.00
_cell.angle_gamma   90.00
#
_symmetry.space_group_name_H-M   'P 1'
#
loop_
_entity.id
_entity.type
_entity.pdbx_description
1 polymer ?
#
loop_
_entity_poly.entity_id
_entity_poly.type
_entity_poly.pdbx_seq_one_letter_code
_entity_poly.pdbx_strand_id
1 'polypeptide(L)' 'MVKEVKELRQKSSEELLDELDRLRAELVLLRSKIGGAGMEKTALIRNTKKRIARILTILKERGIKL' A
#
# COMPACT_ATOMS: atom_id res chain seq x y z
N MET A 1 -12.09 5.85 5.35
CA MET A 1 -11.19 6.25 4.23
C MET A 1 -10.45 7.57 4.49
N VAL A 2 -11.10 8.60 5.05
CA VAL A 2 -10.45 9.91 5.32
C VAL A 2 -9.33 9.85 6.37
N LYS A 3 -9.47 8.99 7.39
CA LYS A 3 -8.49 8.88 8.49
C LYS A 3 -7.13 8.34 8.02
N GLU A 4 -7.12 7.24 7.26
CA GLU A 4 -5.92 6.59 6.72
C GLU A 4 -5.08 7.55 5.85
N VAL A 5 -5.71 8.36 5.00
CA VAL A 5 -4.99 9.32 4.16
C VAL A 5 -4.35 10.43 4.99
N LYS A 6 -5.02 10.90 6.04
CA LYS A 6 -4.47 11.91 6.96
C LYS A 6 -3.23 11.36 7.68
N GLU A 7 -3.30 10.12 8.16
CA GLU A 7 -2.17 9.43 8.81
C GLU A 7 -0.98 9.27 7.84
N LEU A 8 -1.24 8.86 6.59
CA LEU A 8 -0.17 8.75 5.57
C LEU A 8 0.47 10.11 5.25
N ARG A 9 -0.28 11.21 5.27
CA ARG A 9 0.27 12.56 5.04
C ARG A 9 1.12 13.07 6.19
N GLN A 10 0.94 12.56 7.42
CA GLN A 10 1.74 12.91 8.59
C GLN A 10 3.10 12.20 8.62
N LYS A 11 3.25 11.08 7.92
CA LYS A 11 4.52 10.34 7.81
C LYS A 11 5.56 11.10 6.99
N SER A 12 6.83 10.89 7.31
CA SER A 12 7.95 11.36 6.50
C SER A 12 7.98 10.67 5.13
N SER A 13 8.72 11.24 4.18
CA SER A 13 8.85 10.63 2.86
C SER A 13 9.59 9.29 2.90
N GLU A 14 10.60 9.16 3.76
CA GLU A 14 11.35 7.92 3.98
C GLU A 14 10.44 6.83 4.56
N GLU A 15 9.63 7.17 5.57
CA GLU A 15 8.67 6.23 6.15
C GLU A 15 7.65 5.72 5.12
N LEU A 16 7.24 6.60 4.19
CA LEU A 16 6.34 6.25 3.10
C LEU A 16 7.02 5.32 2.07
N LEU A 17 8.30 5.52 1.78
CA LEU A 17 9.08 4.64 0.91
C LEU A 17 9.25 3.24 1.53
N ASP A 18 9.64 3.19 2.81
CA ASP A 18 9.78 1.93 3.54
C ASP A 18 8.45 1.18 3.64
N GLU A 19 7.34 1.91 3.81
CA GLU A 19 6.02 1.30 3.82
C GLU A 19 5.56 0.83 2.44
N LEU A 20 5.91 1.56 1.38
CA LEU A 20 5.64 1.17 0.00
C LEU A 20 6.31 -0.18 -0.32
N ASP A 21 7.57 -0.35 0.05
CA ASP A 21 8.32 -1.58 -0.23
C ASP A 21 7.79 -2.76 0.59
N ARG A 22 7.46 -2.54 1.86
CA ARG A 22 6.78 -3.55 2.69
C ARG A 22 5.44 -4.00 2.08
N LEU A 23 4.61 -3.06 1.65
CA LEU A 23 3.30 -3.39 1.05
C LEU A 23 3.45 -4.10 -0.30
N ARG A 24 4.49 -3.79 -1.09
CA ARG A 24 4.79 -4.50 -2.34
C ARG A 24 5.19 -5.95 -2.07
N ALA A 25 6.06 -6.19 -1.09
CA ALA A 25 6.44 -7.54 -0.68
C ALA A 25 5.23 -8.34 -0.16
N GLU A 26 4.42 -7.71 0.69
CA GLU A 26 3.17 -8.31 1.20
C GLU A 26 2.22 -8.69 0.05
N LEU A 27 2.05 -7.82 -0.95
CA LEU A 27 1.20 -8.09 -2.10
C LEU A 27 1.67 -9.32 -2.89
N VAL A 28 2.98 -9.52 -3.05
CA VAL A 28 3.53 -10.72 -3.72
C VAL A 28 3.21 -11.97 -2.91
N LEU A 29 3.40 -11.93 -1.58
CA LEU A 29 3.07 -13.03 -0.68
C LEU A 29 1.57 -13.34 -0.65
N LEU A 30 0.72 -12.32 -0.71
CA LEU A 30 -0.73 -12.51 -0.78
C LEU A 30 -1.13 -13.17 -2.09
N ARG A 31 -0.52 -12.76 -3.21
CA ARG A 31 -0.79 -13.34 -4.54
C ARG A 31 -0.36 -14.80 -4.66
N SER A 32 0.78 -15.18 -4.10
CA SER A 32 1.22 -16.58 -4.11
C SER A 32 0.28 -17.49 -3.29
N LYS A 33 -0.40 -16.94 -2.28
CA LYS A 33 -1.35 -17.66 -1.41
C LYS A 33 -2.79 -17.74 -1.95
N ILE A 34 -3.08 -17.19 -3.14
CA ILE A 34 -4.44 -17.20 -3.74
C ILE A 34 -4.85 -18.60 -4.24
N GLY A 35 -3.89 -19.47 -4.56
CA GLY A 35 -4.13 -20.77 -5.22
C GLY A 35 -5.02 -21.78 -4.48
N GLY A 36 -5.47 -21.50 -3.24
CA GLY A 36 -6.37 -22.41 -2.52
C GLY A 36 -7.28 -21.78 -1.46
N ALA A 37 -7.39 -20.45 -1.36
CA ALA A 37 -8.10 -19.83 -0.23
C ALA A 37 -8.92 -18.58 -0.62
N GLY A 38 -10.22 -18.78 -0.82
CA GLY A 38 -11.35 -17.93 -0.38
C GLY A 38 -11.40 -16.43 -0.72
N MET A 39 -12.63 -15.89 -0.75
CA MET A 39 -12.92 -14.46 -1.00
C MET A 39 -12.25 -13.48 -0.02
N GLU A 40 -11.92 -13.90 1.21
CA GLU A 40 -11.30 -13.03 2.23
C GLU A 40 -9.96 -12.44 1.78
N LYS A 41 -9.10 -13.24 1.14
CA LYS A 41 -7.79 -12.77 0.68
C LYS A 41 -7.91 -11.76 -0.47
N THR A 42 -8.98 -11.85 -1.25
CA THR A 42 -9.27 -10.91 -2.35
C THR A 42 -9.57 -9.49 -1.83
N ALA A 43 -10.27 -9.37 -0.70
CA ALA A 43 -10.51 -8.08 -0.06
C ALA A 43 -9.20 -7.45 0.44
N LEU A 44 -8.34 -8.25 1.07
CA LEU A 44 -7.04 -7.80 1.56
C LEU A 44 -6.14 -7.30 0.42
N ILE A 45 -6.02 -8.07 -0.67
CA ILE A 45 -5.27 -7.66 -1.88
C ILE A 45 -5.75 -6.32 -2.42
N ARG A 46 -7.08 -6.13 -2.49
CA ARG A 46 -7.69 -4.88 -2.96
C ARG A 46 -7.31 -3.71 -2.05
N ASN A 47 -7.33 -3.91 -0.74
CA ASN A 47 -6.98 -2.89 0.23
C ASN A 47 -5.49 -2.54 0.17
N THR A 48 -4.61 -3.54 0.12
CA THR A 48 -3.15 -3.34 -0.04
C THR A 48 -2.84 -2.54 -1.31
N LYS A 49 -3.46 -2.87 -2.46
CA LYS A 49 -3.31 -2.10 -3.70
C LYS A 49 -3.75 -0.65 -3.56
N LYS A 50 -4.89 -0.40 -2.90
CA LYS A 50 -5.38 0.98 -2.67
C LYS A 50 -4.43 1.77 -1.76
N ARG A 51 -3.87 1.14 -0.73
CA ARG A 51 -2.89 1.78 0.16
C ARG A 51 -1.61 2.15 -0.58
N ILE A 52 -1.08 1.23 -1.38
CA ILE A 52 0.06 1.48 -2.29
C ILE A 52 -0.22 2.70 -3.18
N ALA A 53 -1.38 2.72 -3.86
CA ALA A 53 -1.74 3.83 -4.75
C ALA A 53 -1.78 5.18 -4.02
N ARG A 54 -2.30 5.24 -2.79
CA ARG A 54 -2.35 6.47 -2.00
C ARG A 54 -0.95 6.97 -1.62
N ILE A 55 -0.07 6.05 -1.21
CA ILE A 55 1.32 6.39 -0.88
C ILE A 55 2.02 6.96 -2.12
N LEU A 56 1.88 6.29 -3.28
CA LEU A 56 2.44 6.77 -4.54
C LEU A 56 1.91 8.18 -4.91
N THR A 57 0.62 8.44 -4.71
CA THR A 57 0.05 9.77 -4.94
C THR A 57 0.68 10.82 -4.01
N ILE A 58 0.82 10.54 -2.71
CA ILE A 58 1.42 11.48 -1.76
C ILE A 58 2.90 11.73 -2.10
N LEU A 59 3.66 10.69 -2.42
CA LEU A 59 5.06 10.83 -2.82
C LEU A 59 5.20 11.68 -4.09
N LYS A 60 4.30 11.47 -5.08
CA LYS A 60 4.23 12.31 -6.28
C LYS A 60 3.86 13.76 -5.96
N GLU A 61 2.88 14.00 -5.09
CA GLU A 61 2.52 15.35 -4.61
C GLU A 61 3.71 16.03 -3.93
N ARG A 62 4.57 15.28 -3.25
CA ARG A 62 5.81 15.76 -2.62
C ARG A 62 6.98 15.92 -3.59
N GLY A 63 6.80 15.64 -4.88
CA GLY A 63 7.84 15.79 -5.91
C GLY A 63 8.88 14.65 -5.95
N ILE A 64 8.63 13.55 -5.24
CA ILE A 64 9.54 12.39 -5.25
C ILE A 64 9.29 11.59 -6.52
N LYS A 65 10.36 11.39 -7.30
CA LYS A 65 10.36 10.49 -8.46
C LYS A 65 10.76 9.10 -7.98
N LEU A 66 9.89 8.14 -8.28
CA LEU A 66 10.01 6.72 -7.93
C LEU A 66 10.39 5.89 -9.16
#